data_AF-A0A1Z3UD90-F1
#
_entry.id   AF-A0A1Z3UD90-F1
#
_cell.length_a   1.000
_cell.length_b   1.000
_cell.length_c   1.000
_cell.angle_alpha   90.00
_cell.angle_beta   90.00
_cell.angle_gamma   90.00
#
_symmetry.space_group_name_H-M   'P 1'
#
loop_
_entity.id
_entity.type
_entity.pdbx_description
1 polymer ?
#
loop_
_entity_poly.entity_id
_entity_poly.type
_entity_poly.pdbx_seq_one_letter_code
_entity_poly.pdbx_strand_id
1 'polypeptide(L)'
;MPDAQTRIIDAAVNPSASPTQRRYDLDWIRVGAFGLLILYHVGLVYGVYDWHIHSAHTFEWMREAILVTNPWRLTLLFLVSGAALRFMTFRRTPREVARARFERLVPPLIFGALVLVPIQSWIESMDKGGWPGGVAGFVAWLGHEFGWSGLADGVPVNHLWFIVYIAVYSLVAVVLWRQPGLVDRLGNGLEKALTGPRLLIVPILYLFAIRWLLFPWFGLTNTLHNDWYNHALSLVAFLFGFSIVGRESLWRTMERYRWIALTLAAVALPILMVQVWHPGARAFWGVPKAAVYAIDQWAVIVAILGFGYRHLRDRGGPALSYLTQATFPLYLAHQTVLVAAVWIIRPANLPAPVELLSLIAITFVGSLAIYEVVRRIPAIRPLWGLKPLDDRPWPLDLQALLRPQVRYHRRRRLLGVGVAAPLLALTVVAVAILAYPGFNNATQYLSELGGATAKAPIIFNGGVFVAGVMAGLAGIGFGLAIYALTGARVAAWVIAIVFILAGGGMSASTLWPWPDPRHMVINLALGIQLAPMLLLWGLAKRRDLPRLKLFLAVTFVVMAILTVLTKHLVFPGTVNDANVGWWERLYAIVLVCWVGVAAWVLDRKLLSVATESPHGRPAAAPFDVPA
;
A
#
# COMPACT_ATOMS: atom_id res chain seq x y z
N MET A 1 10.10 -72.14 -14.06
CA MET A 1 10.13 -70.67 -14.01
C MET A 1 8.99 -70.21 -13.12
N PRO A 2 9.27 -69.66 -11.93
CA PRO A 2 8.26 -69.27 -10.95
C PRO A 2 7.95 -67.77 -11.06
N ASP A 3 6.72 -67.35 -10.80
CA ASP A 3 6.46 -65.92 -10.54
C ASP A 3 5.32 -65.64 -9.58
N ALA A 4 5.56 -64.58 -8.81
CA ALA A 4 4.66 -63.77 -7.99
C ALA A 4 4.10 -64.35 -6.66
N GLN A 5 4.97 -64.38 -5.64
CA GLN A 5 4.57 -64.08 -4.26
C GLN A 5 4.11 -62.61 -4.18
N THR A 6 2.84 -62.39 -3.84
CA THR A 6 2.27 -61.08 -3.54
C THR A 6 2.84 -60.56 -2.21
N ARG A 7 3.84 -59.68 -2.28
CA ARG A 7 4.35 -58.96 -1.11
C ARG A 7 3.29 -57.98 -0.62
N ILE A 8 2.87 -58.18 0.62
CA ILE A 8 2.27 -57.16 1.48
C ILE A 8 3.34 -56.07 1.67
N ILE A 9 3.22 -54.97 0.93
CA ILE A 9 4.08 -53.79 1.09
C ILE A 9 3.22 -52.68 1.70
N ASP A 10 3.54 -52.38 2.95
CA ASP A 10 3.48 -51.06 3.58
C ASP A 10 2.23 -50.21 3.30
N ALA A 11 1.16 -50.50 4.03
CA ALA A 11 0.24 -49.43 4.43
C ALA A 11 1.05 -48.42 5.25
N ALA A 12 1.52 -47.36 4.60
CA ALA A 12 2.12 -46.22 5.26
C ALA A 12 1.08 -45.66 6.24
N VAL A 13 1.18 -46.08 7.50
CA VAL A 13 0.60 -45.41 8.64
C VAL A 13 1.24 -44.02 8.62
N ASN A 14 0.57 -43.06 7.99
CA ASN A 14 0.90 -41.66 8.17
C ASN A 14 0.80 -41.42 9.67
N PRO A 15 1.91 -41.16 10.40
CA PRO A 15 1.76 -40.64 11.74
C PRO A 15 0.96 -39.35 11.55
N SER A 16 -0.21 -39.28 12.19
CA SER A 16 -1.01 -38.08 12.26
C SER A 16 -0.14 -37.01 12.91
N ALA A 17 0.59 -36.27 12.09
CA ALA A 17 1.27 -35.08 12.51
C ALA A 17 0.16 -34.17 13.02
N SER A 18 0.08 -34.05 14.35
CA SER A 18 -0.76 -33.07 15.02
C SER A 18 -0.64 -31.77 14.22
N PRO A 19 -1.75 -31.23 13.66
CA PRO A 19 -1.66 -30.10 12.76
C PRO A 19 -0.89 -29.01 13.50
N THR A 20 0.26 -28.61 12.97
CA THR A 20 1.05 -27.50 13.54
C THR A 20 0.13 -26.30 13.58
N GLN A 21 -0.45 -26.05 14.75
CA GLN A 21 -1.52 -25.09 14.93
C GLN A 21 -0.97 -23.72 14.57
N ARG A 22 -1.66 -23.03 13.65
CA ARG A 22 -1.22 -21.72 13.18
C ARG A 22 -1.13 -20.77 14.38
N ARG A 23 0.02 -20.13 14.54
CA ARG A 23 0.29 -19.16 15.63
C ARG A 23 -0.35 -17.80 15.30
N TYR A 24 -1.61 -17.62 15.71
CA TYR A 24 -2.36 -16.39 15.45
C TYR A 24 -1.85 -15.20 16.26
N ASP A 25 -1.25 -15.44 17.43
CA ASP A 25 -0.56 -14.44 18.24
C ASP A 25 0.51 -13.70 17.43
N LEU A 26 1.36 -14.42 16.71
CA LEU A 26 2.41 -13.81 15.89
C LEU A 26 1.86 -13.02 14.70
N ASP A 27 0.74 -13.45 14.12
CA ASP A 27 0.05 -12.70 13.07
C ASP A 27 -0.55 -11.40 13.64
N TRP A 28 -1.21 -11.43 14.81
CA TRP A 28 -1.71 -10.24 15.49
C TRP A 28 -0.60 -9.26 15.86
N ILE A 29 0.50 -9.77 16.44
CA ILE A 29 1.66 -8.94 16.82
C ILE A 29 2.23 -8.25 15.58
N ARG A 30 2.37 -8.97 14.46
CA ARG A 30 2.81 -8.37 13.20
C ARG A 30 1.85 -7.27 12.75
N VAL A 31 0.55 -7.54 12.69
CA VAL A 31 -0.47 -6.57 12.27
C VAL A 31 -0.42 -5.32 13.14
N GLY A 32 -0.36 -5.48 14.47
CA GLY A 32 -0.27 -4.36 15.41
C GLY A 32 1.03 -3.55 15.27
N ALA A 33 2.18 -4.21 15.16
CA ALA A 33 3.47 -3.55 15.01
C ALA A 33 3.58 -2.75 13.70
N PHE A 34 3.02 -3.26 12.60
CA PHE A 34 2.91 -2.50 11.34
C PHE A 34 1.86 -1.39 11.40
N GLY A 35 0.73 -1.59 12.08
CA GLY A 35 -0.24 -0.51 12.30
C GLY A 35 0.38 0.66 13.05
N LEU A 36 1.16 0.37 14.09
CA LEU A 36 1.89 1.37 14.86
C LEU A 36 2.97 2.09 14.05
N LEU A 37 3.55 1.44 13.03
CA LEU A 37 4.51 2.05 12.11
C LEU A 37 3.89 3.22 11.33
N ILE A 38 2.61 3.14 10.98
CA ILE A 38 1.92 4.24 10.30
C ILE A 38 1.87 5.46 11.22
N LEU A 39 1.47 5.27 12.48
CA LEU A 39 1.43 6.35 13.47
C LEU A 39 2.82 6.94 13.74
N TYR A 40 3.85 6.09 13.76
CA TYR A 40 5.24 6.53 13.89
C TYR A 40 5.64 7.48 12.76
N HIS A 41 5.38 7.13 11.49
CA HIS A 41 5.73 8.00 10.35
C HIS A 41 4.90 9.28 10.33
N VAL A 42 3.62 9.23 10.74
CA VAL A 42 2.84 10.46 10.94
C VAL A 42 3.48 11.34 12.00
N GLY A 43 3.97 10.76 13.11
CA GLY A 43 4.71 11.49 14.14
C GLY A 43 5.97 12.20 13.59
N LEU A 44 6.68 11.60 12.65
CA LEU A 44 7.87 12.22 12.03
C LEU A 44 7.55 13.51 11.28
N VAL A 45 6.35 13.65 10.71
CA VAL A 45 5.89 14.90 10.06
C VAL A 45 5.93 16.09 11.03
N TYR A 46 5.65 15.84 12.31
CA TYR A 46 5.61 16.83 13.39
C TYR A 46 6.91 16.88 14.20
N GLY A 47 7.88 16.01 13.88
CA GLY A 47 9.11 15.84 14.64
C GLY A 47 10.25 16.74 14.19
N VAL A 48 11.39 16.56 14.85
CA VAL A 48 12.65 17.30 14.61
C VAL A 48 13.69 16.49 13.83
N TYR A 49 13.34 15.27 13.43
CA TYR A 49 14.22 14.36 12.70
C TYR A 49 14.10 14.59 11.20
N ASP A 50 15.15 14.26 10.46
CA ASP A 50 15.13 14.29 9.00
C ASP A 50 13.98 13.44 8.45
N TRP A 51 13.18 14.06 7.60
CA TRP A 51 11.98 13.49 7.00
C TRP A 51 11.68 14.22 5.70
N HIS A 52 10.90 13.57 4.81
CA HIS A 52 10.58 14.09 3.50
C HIS A 52 9.97 15.50 3.55
N ILE A 53 8.87 15.67 4.31
CA ILE A 53 8.11 16.92 4.38
C ILE A 53 7.54 17.07 5.79
N HIS A 54 7.83 18.21 6.42
CA HIS A 54 7.28 18.56 7.72
C HIS A 54 5.99 19.36 7.61
N SER A 55 5.15 19.25 8.64
CA SER A 55 4.02 20.17 8.85
C SER A 55 4.54 21.59 9.15
N ALA A 56 3.67 22.58 8.98
CA ALA A 56 3.89 23.92 9.52
C ALA A 56 3.92 23.93 11.07
N HIS A 57 3.29 22.93 11.69
CA HIS A 57 3.31 22.72 13.14
C HIS A 57 4.34 21.64 13.47
N THR A 58 5.45 22.00 14.11
CA THR A 58 6.43 21.03 14.63
C THR A 58 6.53 21.13 16.14
N PHE A 59 6.82 20.01 16.79
CA PHE A 59 6.84 19.91 18.24
C PHE A 59 8.13 19.25 18.72
N GLU A 60 8.90 19.96 19.55
CA GLU A 60 10.16 19.42 20.09
C GLU A 60 9.95 18.15 20.90
N TRP A 61 8.86 18.07 21.69
CA TRP A 61 8.52 16.91 22.52
C TRP A 61 8.26 15.63 21.72
N MET A 62 8.12 15.74 20.39
CA MET A 62 8.01 14.58 19.50
C MET A 62 9.30 13.73 19.52
N ARG A 63 10.45 14.35 19.84
CA ARG A 63 11.72 13.64 20.04
C ARG A 63 11.60 12.55 21.10
N GLU A 64 10.91 12.83 22.19
CA GLU A 64 10.66 11.91 23.29
C GLU A 64 9.50 10.97 22.97
N ALA A 65 8.40 11.47 22.41
CA ALA A 65 7.21 10.65 22.10
C ALA A 65 7.52 9.49 21.15
N ILE A 66 8.43 9.69 20.19
CA ILE A 66 8.85 8.64 19.27
C ILE A 66 9.51 7.45 20.00
N LEU A 67 10.12 7.66 21.17
CA LEU A 67 10.75 6.61 21.99
C LEU A 67 9.75 5.58 22.52
N VAL A 68 8.45 5.88 22.54
CA VAL A 68 7.41 4.91 22.91
C VAL A 68 7.47 3.65 22.03
N THR A 69 7.96 3.79 20.79
CA THR A 69 7.93 2.71 19.80
C THR A 69 9.28 2.44 19.13
N ASN A 70 10.18 3.42 19.11
CA ASN A 70 11.48 3.32 18.42
C ASN A 70 12.35 2.16 18.95
N PRO A 71 12.51 1.94 20.27
CA PRO A 71 13.42 0.93 20.79
C PRO A 71 13.14 -0.49 20.32
N TRP A 72 11.88 -0.90 20.32
CA TRP A 72 11.51 -2.31 20.20
C TRP A 72 10.83 -2.68 18.88
N ARG A 73 10.15 -1.75 18.20
CA ARG A 73 9.22 -2.08 17.10
C ARG A 73 9.90 -2.83 15.95
N LEU A 74 11.03 -2.32 15.46
CA LEU A 74 11.74 -2.94 14.32
C LEU A 74 12.35 -4.29 14.70
N THR A 75 12.99 -4.38 15.87
CA THR A 75 13.55 -5.64 16.40
C THR A 75 12.47 -6.70 16.54
N LEU A 76 11.29 -6.34 17.03
CA LEU A 76 10.13 -7.22 17.11
C LEU A 76 9.68 -7.69 15.72
N LEU A 77 9.60 -6.79 14.74
CA LEU A 77 9.24 -7.13 13.37
C LEU A 77 10.24 -8.10 12.73
N PHE A 78 11.54 -7.93 12.95
CA PHE A 78 12.57 -8.87 12.49
C PHE A 78 12.41 -10.25 13.16
N LEU A 79 12.22 -10.28 14.49
CA LEU A 79 11.99 -11.51 15.24
C LEU A 79 10.77 -12.28 14.72
N VAL A 80 9.61 -11.61 14.61
CA VAL A 80 8.36 -12.23 14.12
C VAL A 80 8.46 -12.63 12.65
N SER A 81 9.29 -11.94 11.85
CA SER A 81 9.58 -12.32 10.46
C SER A 81 10.41 -13.60 10.38
N GLY A 82 11.41 -13.75 11.25
CA GLY A 82 12.19 -14.98 11.38
C GLY A 82 11.34 -16.17 11.83
N ALA A 83 10.48 -15.96 12.84
CA ALA A 83 9.53 -16.98 13.28
C ALA A 83 8.60 -17.45 12.15
N ALA A 84 8.05 -16.52 11.36
CA ALA A 84 7.22 -16.87 10.22
C ALA A 84 7.96 -17.60 9.11
N LEU A 85 9.24 -17.27 8.88
CA LEU A 85 10.06 -18.04 7.95
C LEU A 85 10.23 -19.49 8.44
N ARG A 86 10.46 -19.72 9.74
CA ARG A 86 10.56 -21.08 10.31
C ARG A 86 9.27 -21.88 10.13
N PHE A 87 8.08 -21.28 10.32
CA PHE A 87 6.82 -21.98 10.02
C PHE A 87 6.70 -22.40 8.55
N MET A 88 7.30 -21.66 7.61
CA MET A 88 7.30 -22.03 6.20
C MET A 88 8.17 -23.26 5.91
N THR A 89 9.20 -23.55 6.70
CA THR A 89 10.11 -24.69 6.48
C THR A 89 9.49 -26.03 6.84
N PHE A 90 8.43 -26.06 7.66
CA PHE A 90 7.78 -27.31 8.07
C PHE A 90 7.08 -28.08 6.94
N ARG A 91 6.79 -27.41 5.81
CA ARG A 91 6.07 -28.02 4.68
C ARG A 91 6.78 -27.81 3.33
N ARG A 92 8.04 -27.36 3.35
CA ARG A 92 8.77 -26.95 2.15
C ARG A 92 10.26 -27.22 2.31
N THR A 93 10.90 -27.58 1.20
CA THR A 93 12.36 -27.68 1.08
C THR A 93 13.04 -26.30 1.14
N PRO A 94 14.36 -26.23 1.43
CA PRO A 94 15.13 -24.98 1.39
C PRO A 94 14.96 -24.19 0.09
N ARG A 95 14.94 -24.89 -1.06
CA ARG A 95 14.76 -24.27 -2.38
C ARG A 95 13.37 -23.65 -2.54
N GLU A 96 12.32 -24.35 -2.11
CA GLU A 96 10.95 -23.84 -2.17
C GLU A 96 10.72 -22.67 -1.22
N VAL A 97 11.35 -22.68 -0.03
CA VAL A 97 11.30 -21.54 0.90
C VAL A 97 12.01 -20.33 0.28
N ALA A 98 13.22 -20.50 -0.25
CA ALA A 98 13.96 -19.42 -0.91
C ALA A 98 13.16 -18.83 -2.09
N ARG A 99 12.59 -19.68 -2.94
CA ARG A 99 11.74 -19.26 -4.07
C ARG A 99 10.50 -18.49 -3.59
N ALA A 100 9.78 -19.02 -2.60
CA ALA A 100 8.60 -18.35 -2.05
C ALA A 100 8.92 -17.00 -1.40
N ARG A 101 10.12 -16.83 -0.84
CA ARG A 101 10.59 -15.54 -0.30
C ARG A 101 10.98 -14.58 -1.41
N PHE A 102 11.67 -15.06 -2.45
CA PHE A 102 12.01 -14.27 -3.62
C PHE A 102 10.74 -13.71 -4.30
N GLU A 103 9.78 -14.58 -4.63
CA GLU A 103 8.51 -14.21 -5.27
C GLU A 103 7.68 -13.24 -4.43
N ARG A 104 7.80 -13.28 -3.10
CA ARG A 104 7.05 -12.40 -2.20
C ARG A 104 7.70 -11.05 -1.95
N LEU A 105 9.03 -10.96 -2.01
CA LEU A 105 9.78 -9.76 -1.57
C LEU A 105 10.39 -8.99 -2.73
N VAL A 106 10.92 -9.67 -3.74
CA VAL A 106 11.70 -9.01 -4.80
C VAL A 106 10.83 -8.20 -5.77
N PRO A 107 9.70 -8.72 -6.30
CA PRO A 107 8.85 -7.91 -7.17
C PRO A 107 8.33 -6.64 -6.47
N PRO A 108 7.86 -6.70 -5.20
CA PRO A 108 7.47 -5.49 -4.47
C PRO A 108 8.61 -4.54 -4.15
N LEU A 109 9.81 -5.05 -3.89
CA LEU A 109 10.99 -4.22 -3.68
C LEU A 109 11.33 -3.43 -4.94
N ILE A 110 11.38 -4.11 -6.09
CA ILE A 110 11.67 -3.46 -7.38
C ILE A 110 10.58 -2.44 -7.71
N PHE A 111 9.30 -2.79 -7.56
CA PHE A 111 8.20 -1.87 -7.77
C PHE A 111 8.26 -0.66 -6.83
N GLY A 112 8.52 -0.89 -5.55
CA GLY A 112 8.64 0.17 -4.57
C GLY A 112 9.82 1.11 -4.86
N ALA A 113 10.98 0.57 -5.21
CA ALA A 113 12.17 1.34 -5.56
C ALA A 113 11.98 2.12 -6.87
N LEU A 114 11.35 1.55 -7.90
CA LEU A 114 11.19 2.21 -9.20
C LEU A 114 10.00 3.18 -9.28
N VAL A 115 8.99 3.01 -8.43
CA VAL A 115 7.74 3.77 -8.54
C VAL A 115 7.46 4.56 -7.26
N LEU A 116 7.45 3.92 -6.10
CA LEU A 116 6.97 4.54 -4.87
C LEU A 116 7.98 5.52 -4.26
N VAL A 117 9.26 5.14 -4.26
CA VAL A 117 10.35 5.97 -3.75
C VAL A 117 10.58 7.21 -4.61
N PRO A 118 10.66 7.13 -5.96
CA PRO A 118 10.81 8.29 -6.82
C PRO A 118 9.69 9.32 -6.65
N ILE A 119 8.45 8.87 -6.39
CA ILE A 119 7.34 9.79 -6.05
C ILE A 119 7.65 10.55 -4.76
N GLN A 120 8.11 9.87 -3.71
CA GLN A 120 8.48 10.53 -2.45
C GLN A 120 9.60 11.55 -2.65
N SER A 121 10.70 11.15 -3.30
CA SER A 121 11.86 12.00 -3.56
C SER A 121 11.51 13.20 -4.43
N TRP A 122 10.65 13.02 -5.45
CA TRP A 122 10.19 14.14 -6.27
C TRP A 122 9.37 15.14 -5.46
N ILE A 123 8.39 14.68 -4.67
CA ILE A 123 7.57 15.58 -3.85
C ILE A 123 8.45 16.34 -2.85
N GLU A 124 9.38 15.64 -2.18
CA GLU A 124 10.36 16.27 -1.29
C GLU A 124 11.18 17.34 -2.01
N SER A 125 11.72 17.05 -3.19
CA SER A 125 12.49 18.02 -3.97
C SER A 125 11.63 19.21 -4.41
N MET A 126 10.38 18.99 -4.82
CA MET A 126 9.45 20.07 -5.15
C MET A 126 9.16 20.95 -3.94
N ASP A 127 9.03 20.36 -2.75
CA ASP A 127 8.84 21.11 -1.51
C ASP A 127 10.08 21.95 -1.15
N LYS A 128 11.28 21.42 -1.40
CA LYS A 128 12.57 22.07 -1.12
C LYS A 128 13.04 23.07 -2.20
N GLY A 129 12.17 23.45 -3.15
CA GLY A 129 12.47 24.47 -4.16
C GLY A 129 12.59 23.97 -5.60
N GLY A 130 12.24 22.71 -5.86
CA GLY A 130 12.24 22.10 -7.18
C GLY A 130 13.49 21.25 -7.47
N TRP A 131 13.39 20.44 -8.52
CA TRP A 131 14.50 19.58 -8.94
C TRP A 131 15.51 20.40 -9.75
N PRO A 132 16.83 20.31 -9.47
CA PRO A 132 17.84 20.97 -10.28
C PRO A 132 17.74 20.53 -11.75
N GLY A 133 17.52 21.45 -12.69
CA GLY A 133 17.30 21.11 -14.10
C GLY A 133 15.88 20.57 -14.43
N GLY A 134 14.93 20.68 -13.50
CA GLY A 134 13.53 20.28 -13.69
C GLY A 134 13.35 18.80 -14.00
N VAL A 135 12.44 18.48 -14.92
CA VAL A 135 12.14 17.09 -15.32
C VAL A 135 13.38 16.38 -15.89
N ALA A 136 14.21 17.09 -16.66
CA ALA A 136 15.44 16.52 -17.24
C ALA A 136 16.43 16.12 -16.14
N GLY A 137 16.58 16.94 -15.10
CA GLY A 137 17.41 16.63 -13.95
C GLY A 137 16.91 15.42 -13.15
N PHE A 138 15.60 15.25 -13.03
CA PHE A 138 15.04 14.06 -12.38
C PHE A 138 15.21 12.78 -13.22
N VAL A 139 15.04 12.86 -14.53
CA VAL A 139 15.34 11.72 -15.41
C VAL A 139 16.82 11.35 -15.36
N ALA A 140 17.72 12.35 -15.30
CA ALA A 140 19.15 12.12 -15.13
C ALA A 140 19.45 11.47 -13.77
N TRP A 141 18.80 11.92 -12.69
CA TRP A 141 18.90 11.29 -11.38
C TRP A 141 18.42 9.84 -11.40
N LEU A 142 17.26 9.54 -12.00
CA LEU A 142 16.81 8.16 -12.18
C LEU A 142 17.85 7.32 -12.94
N GLY A 143 18.41 7.86 -14.02
CA GLY A 143 19.47 7.17 -14.78
C GLY A 143 20.73 6.90 -13.97
N HIS A 144 21.09 7.81 -13.06
CA HIS A 144 22.21 7.64 -12.14
C HIS A 144 21.93 6.59 -11.06
N GLU A 145 20.83 6.76 -10.31
CA GLU A 145 20.48 5.88 -9.18
C GLU A 145 20.25 4.44 -9.61
N PHE A 146 19.58 4.23 -10.74
CA PHE A 146 19.33 2.89 -11.29
C PHE A 146 20.39 2.45 -12.29
N GLY A 147 21.46 3.24 -12.47
CA GLY A 147 22.65 2.90 -13.24
C GLY A 147 23.67 2.11 -12.41
N TRP A 148 24.82 1.81 -13.01
CA TRP A 148 25.88 1.03 -12.36
C TRP A 148 26.46 1.70 -11.11
N SER A 149 26.59 3.04 -11.12
CA SER A 149 27.08 3.81 -9.97
C SER A 149 26.10 3.76 -8.80
N GLY A 150 24.83 4.12 -9.01
CA GLY A 150 23.82 4.08 -7.95
C GLY A 150 23.56 2.68 -7.41
N LEU A 151 23.68 1.63 -8.24
CA LEU A 151 23.64 0.24 -7.77
C LEU A 151 24.84 -0.12 -6.87
N ALA A 152 26.01 0.45 -7.10
CA ALA A 152 27.20 0.25 -6.27
C ALA A 152 27.11 1.03 -4.94
N ASP A 153 26.62 2.27 -4.99
CA ASP A 153 26.48 3.14 -3.82
C ASP A 153 25.29 2.74 -2.93
N GLY A 154 24.31 2.05 -3.52
CA GLY A 154 23.10 1.59 -2.85
C GLY A 154 21.90 2.46 -3.21
N VAL A 155 21.04 1.94 -4.08
CA VAL A 155 19.81 2.59 -4.53
C VAL A 155 18.99 3.11 -3.34
N PRO A 156 18.46 4.35 -3.39
CA PRO A 156 17.59 4.88 -2.36
C PRO A 156 16.32 4.03 -2.26
N VAL A 157 16.17 3.36 -1.11
CA VAL A 157 15.03 2.49 -0.81
C VAL A 157 14.05 3.11 0.19
N ASN A 158 14.41 4.23 0.82
CA ASN A 158 13.66 4.88 1.90
C ASN A 158 13.12 3.83 2.89
N HIS A 159 11.83 3.85 3.21
CA HIS A 159 11.20 2.89 4.13
C HIS A 159 11.34 1.42 3.71
N LEU A 160 11.65 1.13 2.45
CA LEU A 160 11.78 -0.23 1.92
C LEU A 160 13.07 -0.94 2.35
N TRP A 161 14.00 -0.26 3.03
CA TRP A 161 15.22 -0.88 3.57
C TRP A 161 14.90 -2.15 4.37
N PHE A 162 13.82 -2.16 5.15
CA PHE A 162 13.41 -3.34 5.91
C PHE A 162 13.16 -4.57 5.02
N ILE A 163 12.59 -4.39 3.81
CA ILE A 163 12.38 -5.48 2.85
C ILE A 163 13.71 -6.06 2.36
N VAL A 164 14.68 -5.20 2.04
CA VAL A 164 16.01 -5.61 1.60
C VAL A 164 16.66 -6.51 2.65
N TYR A 165 16.59 -6.07 3.92
CA TYR A 165 17.18 -6.78 5.05
C TYR A 165 16.50 -8.13 5.28
N ILE A 166 15.17 -8.19 5.35
CA ILE A 166 14.48 -9.48 5.52
C ILE A 166 14.68 -10.43 4.34
N ALA A 167 14.93 -9.93 3.12
CA ALA A 167 15.23 -10.78 1.96
C ALA A 167 16.58 -11.49 2.14
N VAL A 168 17.61 -10.72 2.48
CA VAL A 168 18.97 -11.23 2.72
C VAL A 168 19.03 -12.12 3.96
N TYR A 169 18.41 -11.70 5.06
CA TYR A 169 18.37 -12.50 6.29
C TYR A 169 17.55 -13.78 6.12
N SER A 170 16.54 -13.79 5.25
CA SER A 170 15.85 -15.03 4.88
C SER A 170 16.79 -15.99 4.16
N LEU A 171 17.64 -15.50 3.26
CA LEU A 171 18.64 -16.33 2.57
C LEU A 171 19.67 -16.89 3.55
N VAL A 172 20.21 -16.06 4.45
CA VAL A 172 21.13 -16.49 5.52
C VAL A 172 20.49 -17.58 6.38
N ALA A 173 19.26 -17.36 6.85
CA ALA A 173 18.53 -18.35 7.66
C ALA A 173 18.30 -19.66 6.90
N VAL A 174 17.97 -19.61 5.61
CA VAL A 174 17.81 -20.81 4.77
C VAL A 174 19.14 -21.53 4.58
N VAL A 175 20.25 -20.82 4.36
CA VAL A 175 21.60 -21.41 4.25
C VAL A 175 22.01 -22.10 5.55
N LEU A 176 21.81 -21.44 6.69
CA LEU A 176 22.07 -22.04 8.02
C LEU A 176 21.17 -23.25 8.25
N TRP A 177 19.91 -23.20 7.83
CA TRP A 177 18.98 -24.32 7.97
C TRP A 177 19.35 -25.54 7.11
N ARG A 178 20.06 -25.36 5.98
CA ARG A 178 20.56 -26.50 5.18
C ARG A 178 21.58 -27.35 5.94
N GLN A 179 22.22 -26.82 6.97
CA GLN A 179 23.13 -27.58 7.81
C GLN A 179 22.34 -28.47 8.77
N PRO A 180 22.44 -29.81 8.66
CA PRO A 180 21.63 -30.72 9.46
C PRO A 180 21.78 -30.50 10.97
N GLY A 181 20.66 -30.27 11.65
CA GLY A 181 20.60 -30.12 13.10
C GLY A 181 21.16 -28.80 13.66
N LEU A 182 21.74 -27.90 12.85
CA LEU A 182 22.28 -26.62 13.35
C LEU A 182 21.20 -25.79 14.05
N VAL A 183 20.04 -25.64 13.41
CA VAL A 183 18.94 -24.82 13.93
C VAL A 183 18.38 -25.42 15.22
N ASP A 184 18.33 -26.74 15.33
CA ASP A 184 17.86 -27.41 16.55
C ASP A 184 18.89 -27.31 17.69
N ARG A 185 20.19 -27.38 17.37
CA ARG A 185 21.27 -27.10 18.35
C ARG A 185 21.19 -25.67 18.86
N LEU A 186 21.01 -24.69 17.97
CA LEU A 186 20.83 -23.28 18.34
C LEU A 186 19.58 -23.10 19.21
N GLY A 187 18.45 -23.68 18.80
CA GLY A 187 17.21 -23.66 19.58
C GLY A 187 17.35 -24.28 20.97
N ASN A 188 17.97 -25.47 21.06
CA ASN A 188 18.27 -26.14 22.33
C ASN A 188 19.21 -25.30 23.22
N GLY A 189 20.22 -24.67 22.62
CA GLY A 189 21.15 -23.79 23.32
C GLY A 189 20.43 -22.57 23.91
N LEU A 190 19.57 -21.92 23.11
CA LEU A 190 18.73 -20.81 23.56
C LEU A 190 17.77 -21.24 24.67
N GLU A 191 17.13 -22.40 24.53
CA GLU A 191 16.22 -22.96 25.54
C GLU A 191 16.92 -23.17 26.89
N LYS A 192 18.17 -23.66 26.88
CA LYS A 192 18.99 -23.80 28.10
C LYS A 192 19.46 -22.46 28.66
N ALA A 193 19.92 -21.56 27.80
CA ALA A 193 20.49 -20.27 28.20
C ALA A 193 19.45 -19.30 28.76
N LEU A 194 18.21 -19.35 28.25
CA LEU A 194 17.15 -18.39 28.54
C LEU A 194 16.08 -18.95 29.49
N THR A 195 16.54 -19.72 30.49
CA THR A 195 15.68 -20.25 31.56
C THR A 195 15.46 -19.22 32.66
N GLY A 196 14.22 -19.11 33.15
CA GLY A 196 13.86 -18.23 34.25
C GLY A 196 14.21 -16.75 33.97
N PRO A 197 14.84 -16.03 34.93
CA PRO A 197 15.12 -14.60 34.75
C PRO A 197 16.18 -14.32 33.68
N ARG A 198 16.96 -15.33 33.27
CA ARG A 198 17.95 -15.19 32.18
C ARG A 198 17.30 -14.83 30.85
N LEU A 199 16.03 -15.16 30.65
CA LEU A 199 15.25 -14.73 29.50
C LEU A 199 15.21 -13.19 29.37
N LEU A 200 15.18 -12.47 30.49
CA LEU A 200 15.23 -11.01 30.49
C LEU A 200 16.68 -10.52 30.44
N ILE A 201 17.55 -11.06 31.29
CA ILE A 201 18.91 -10.54 31.51
C ILE A 201 19.79 -10.71 30.27
N VAL A 202 19.85 -11.90 29.67
CA VAL A 202 20.82 -12.20 28.61
C VAL A 202 20.57 -11.36 27.35
N PRO A 203 19.35 -11.25 26.82
CA PRO A 203 19.10 -10.40 25.66
C PRO A 203 19.27 -8.90 25.97
N ILE A 204 18.96 -8.43 27.19
CA ILE A 204 19.24 -7.05 27.60
C ILE A 204 20.75 -6.76 27.56
N LEU A 205 21.56 -7.65 28.13
CA LEU A 205 23.02 -7.50 28.12
C LEU A 205 23.59 -7.52 26.69
N TYR A 206 23.05 -8.39 25.82
CA TYR A 206 23.42 -8.41 24.42
C TYR A 206 23.09 -7.09 23.71
N LEU A 207 21.86 -6.60 23.84
CA LEU A 207 21.40 -5.35 23.23
C LEU A 207 22.18 -4.14 23.76
N PHE A 208 22.48 -4.13 25.05
CA PHE A 208 23.36 -3.14 25.66
C PHE A 208 24.76 -3.18 25.04
N ALA A 209 25.38 -4.36 24.98
CA ALA A 209 26.74 -4.52 24.45
C ALA A 209 26.85 -4.04 23.00
N ILE A 210 25.93 -4.44 22.10
CA ILE A 210 25.98 -3.99 20.71
C ILE A 210 25.73 -2.48 20.58
N ARG A 211 24.85 -1.91 21.41
CA ARG A 211 24.55 -0.46 21.39
C ARG A 211 25.69 0.36 21.95
N TRP A 212 26.43 -0.17 22.92
CA TRP A 212 27.57 0.54 23.48
C TRP A 212 28.83 0.37 22.62
N LEU A 213 29.06 -0.81 22.06
CA LEU A 213 30.30 -1.14 21.34
C LEU A 213 30.22 -0.86 19.84
N LEU A 214 29.08 -1.06 19.17
CA LEU A 214 28.98 -0.95 17.71
C LEU A 214 28.28 0.34 17.25
N PHE A 215 27.21 0.77 17.93
CA PHE A 215 26.46 1.96 17.51
C PHE A 215 27.30 3.24 17.41
N PRO A 216 28.26 3.54 18.32
CA PRO A 216 29.09 4.75 18.19
C PRO A 216 29.99 4.77 16.95
N TRP A 217 30.36 3.60 16.42
CA TRP A 217 31.26 3.47 15.28
C TRP A 217 30.51 3.39 13.95
N PHE A 218 29.40 2.65 13.92
CA PHE A 218 28.68 2.35 12.69
C PHE A 218 27.35 3.10 12.55
N GLY A 219 26.73 3.54 13.65
CA GLY A 219 25.41 4.17 13.63
C GLY A 219 24.33 3.25 13.06
N LEU A 220 23.33 3.87 12.41
CA LEU A 220 22.32 3.20 11.58
C LEU A 220 22.43 3.79 10.18
N THR A 221 23.04 3.05 9.25
CA THR A 221 23.28 3.54 7.89
C THR A 221 22.16 3.15 6.94
N ASN A 222 21.44 2.06 7.23
CA ASN A 222 20.52 1.39 6.30
C ASN A 222 21.19 0.93 4.99
N THR A 223 22.52 0.93 4.90
CA THR A 223 23.28 0.43 3.76
C THR A 223 23.71 -1.01 4.01
N LEU A 224 23.07 -1.96 3.31
CA LEU A 224 23.15 -3.40 3.63
C LEU A 224 24.58 -3.97 3.76
N HIS A 225 25.58 -3.43 3.07
CA HIS A 225 26.95 -3.96 3.14
C HIS A 225 27.79 -3.30 4.24
N ASN A 226 27.32 -2.20 4.85
CA ASN A 226 28.05 -1.40 5.83
C ASN A 226 27.15 -0.94 7.00
N ASP A 227 26.25 -1.79 7.48
CA ASP A 227 25.34 -1.48 8.60
C ASP A 227 25.54 -2.45 9.78
N TRP A 228 26.79 -2.57 10.26
CA TRP A 228 27.21 -3.61 11.20
C TRP A 228 26.44 -3.63 12.53
N TYR A 229 26.10 -2.46 13.07
CA TYR A 229 25.24 -2.38 14.25
C TYR A 229 23.84 -2.94 13.96
N ASN A 230 23.23 -2.54 12.84
CA ASN A 230 21.91 -3.04 12.45
C ASN A 230 21.94 -4.53 12.09
N HIS A 231 23.02 -5.06 11.53
CA HIS A 231 23.19 -6.51 11.36
C HIS A 231 23.21 -7.23 12.70
N ALA A 232 24.03 -6.76 13.64
CA ALA A 232 24.06 -7.35 14.98
C ALA A 232 22.67 -7.31 15.63
N LEU A 233 21.95 -6.20 15.51
CA LEU A 233 20.60 -6.09 16.07
C LEU A 233 19.55 -6.96 15.33
N SER A 234 19.40 -6.74 14.04
CA SER A 234 18.28 -7.20 13.22
C SER A 234 18.46 -8.61 12.69
N LEU A 235 19.66 -9.02 12.27
CA LEU A 235 19.93 -10.40 11.87
C LEU A 235 19.82 -11.35 13.06
N VAL A 236 20.39 -10.97 14.22
CA VAL A 236 20.31 -11.80 15.43
C VAL A 236 18.88 -11.90 15.94
N ALA A 237 18.11 -10.81 15.95
CA ALA A 237 16.68 -10.87 16.29
C ALA A 237 15.90 -11.79 15.32
N PHE A 238 16.19 -11.72 14.02
CA PHE A 238 15.57 -12.58 13.00
C PHE A 238 15.92 -14.06 13.22
N LEU A 239 17.20 -14.39 13.40
CA LEU A 239 17.65 -15.76 13.66
C LEU A 239 17.14 -16.28 15.01
N PHE A 240 17.07 -15.42 16.03
CA PHE A 240 16.45 -15.75 17.31
C PHE A 240 15.00 -16.18 17.10
N GLY A 241 14.19 -15.36 16.42
CA GLY A 241 12.82 -15.70 16.07
C GLY A 241 12.69 -17.00 15.27
N PHE A 242 13.60 -17.25 14.33
CA PHE A 242 13.64 -18.47 13.53
C PHE A 242 13.97 -19.73 14.36
N SER A 243 14.84 -19.60 15.37
CA SER A 243 15.29 -20.74 16.20
C SER A 243 14.35 -21.09 17.36
N ILE A 244 13.58 -20.14 17.90
CA ILE A 244 12.67 -20.39 19.04
C ILE A 244 11.33 -21.02 18.67
N VAL A 245 10.99 -21.10 17.38
CA VAL A 245 9.75 -21.77 16.95
C VAL A 245 9.83 -23.26 17.25
N GLY A 246 8.81 -23.79 17.93
CA GLY A 246 8.77 -25.16 18.45
C GLY A 246 9.26 -25.31 19.90
N ARG A 247 9.80 -24.24 20.51
CA ARG A 247 10.32 -24.25 21.90
C ARG A 247 9.31 -23.68 22.88
N GLU A 248 8.32 -24.50 23.23
CA GLU A 248 7.19 -24.08 24.07
C GLU A 248 7.61 -23.52 25.44
N SER A 249 8.69 -24.05 26.02
CA SER A 249 9.28 -23.58 27.28
C SER A 249 9.64 -22.09 27.26
N LEU A 250 10.20 -21.59 26.15
CA LEU A 250 10.58 -20.19 25.99
C LEU A 250 9.33 -19.30 25.93
N TRP A 251 8.30 -19.71 25.19
CA TRP A 251 7.04 -18.98 25.10
C TRP A 251 6.32 -18.92 26.46
N ARG A 252 6.27 -20.03 27.19
CA ARG A 252 5.73 -20.07 28.56
C ARG A 252 6.55 -19.22 29.53
N THR A 253 7.87 -19.14 29.35
CA THR A 253 8.73 -18.28 30.16
C THR A 253 8.44 -16.80 29.86
N MET A 254 8.29 -16.41 28.58
CA MET A 254 7.87 -15.06 28.20
C MET A 254 6.50 -14.71 28.81
N GLU A 255 5.54 -15.63 28.75
CA GLU A 255 4.23 -15.50 29.40
C GLU A 255 4.37 -15.27 30.90
N ARG A 256 5.17 -16.09 31.61
CA ARG A 256 5.37 -16.00 33.05
C ARG A 256 5.95 -14.65 33.47
N TYR A 257 6.90 -14.12 32.70
CA TYR A 257 7.60 -12.87 33.01
C TYR A 257 6.92 -11.61 32.45
N ARG A 258 5.79 -11.72 31.74
CA ARG A 258 5.13 -10.60 31.03
C ARG A 258 4.86 -9.36 31.90
N TRP A 259 4.49 -9.55 33.17
CA TRP A 259 4.20 -8.44 34.10
C TRP A 259 5.47 -7.77 34.64
N ILE A 260 6.51 -8.56 34.90
CA ILE A 260 7.83 -8.03 35.27
C ILE A 260 8.38 -7.23 34.10
N ALA A 261 8.31 -7.79 32.88
CA ALA A 261 8.73 -7.11 31.66
C ALA A 261 7.93 -5.82 31.41
N LEU A 262 6.61 -5.84 31.60
CA LEU A 262 5.79 -4.63 31.49
C LEU A 262 6.18 -3.57 32.52
N THR A 263 6.46 -3.96 33.76
CA THR A 263 6.89 -3.04 34.82
C THR A 263 8.25 -2.44 34.48
N LEU A 264 9.20 -3.26 34.02
CA LEU A 264 10.51 -2.79 33.57
C LEU A 264 10.39 -1.79 32.42
N ALA A 265 9.54 -2.06 31.43
CA ALA A 265 9.27 -1.14 30.33
C ALA A 265 8.62 0.17 30.81
N ALA A 266 7.60 0.08 31.67
CA ALA A 266 6.90 1.24 32.22
C ALA A 266 7.81 2.18 33.03
N VAL A 267 8.86 1.64 33.66
CA VAL A 267 9.88 2.42 34.39
C VAL A 267 10.99 2.90 33.45
N ALA A 268 11.48 2.05 32.53
CA ALA A 268 12.58 2.38 31.64
C ALA A 268 12.22 3.49 30.64
N LEU A 269 10.98 3.51 30.13
CA LEU A 269 10.56 4.49 29.12
C LEU A 269 10.62 5.95 29.63
N PRO A 270 10.02 6.34 30.78
CA PRO A 270 10.17 7.69 31.32
C PRO A 270 11.63 8.07 31.60
N ILE A 271 12.44 7.14 32.12
CA ILE A 271 13.86 7.38 32.36
C ILE A 271 14.58 7.66 31.02
N LEU A 272 14.26 6.89 29.98
CA LEU A 272 14.81 7.08 28.65
C LEU A 272 14.40 8.43 28.05
N MET A 273 13.14 8.84 28.23
CA MET A 273 12.63 10.15 27.79
C MET A 273 13.37 11.29 28.49
N VAL A 274 13.56 11.22 29.81
CA VAL A 274 14.33 12.22 30.58
C VAL A 274 15.79 12.26 30.11
N GLN A 275 16.41 11.11 29.82
CA GLN A 275 17.75 11.02 29.25
C GLN A 275 17.82 11.55 27.81
N VAL A 276 16.75 11.54 27.03
CA VAL A 276 16.76 12.15 25.69
C VAL A 276 16.58 13.66 25.78
N TRP A 277 15.76 14.12 26.71
CA TRP A 277 15.51 15.54 26.96
C TRP A 277 16.72 16.26 27.57
N HIS A 278 17.41 15.64 28.54
CA HIS A 278 18.50 16.29 29.28
C HIS A 278 19.87 16.13 28.59
N PRO A 279 20.63 17.22 28.34
CA PRO A 279 21.96 17.16 27.68
C PRO A 279 23.01 16.28 28.37
N GLY A 280 22.88 16.04 29.69
CA GLY A 280 23.80 15.25 30.51
C GLY A 280 23.75 13.74 30.25
N ALA A 281 22.82 13.25 29.43
CA ALA A 281 22.69 11.83 29.15
C ALA A 281 23.78 11.23 28.25
N ARG A 282 24.76 12.04 27.82
CA ARG A 282 26.04 11.58 27.27
C ARG A 282 27.08 11.26 28.34
N ALA A 283 26.75 11.42 29.63
CA ALA A 283 27.61 11.05 30.74
C ALA A 283 28.11 9.60 30.59
N PHE A 284 29.36 9.37 31.01
CA PHE A 284 30.03 8.07 30.94
C PHE A 284 29.93 7.44 29.54
N TRP A 285 30.20 8.20 28.49
CA TRP A 285 30.14 7.72 27.10
C TRP A 285 28.77 7.16 26.68
N GLY A 286 27.69 7.64 27.31
CA GLY A 286 26.32 7.21 27.01
C GLY A 286 25.93 5.84 27.57
N VAL A 287 26.74 5.23 28.45
CA VAL A 287 26.46 3.92 29.07
C VAL A 287 25.07 3.86 29.73
N PRO A 288 24.65 4.84 30.58
CA PRO A 288 23.34 4.77 31.22
C PRO A 288 22.19 4.76 30.20
N LYS A 289 22.30 5.57 29.15
CA LYS A 289 21.30 5.63 28.08
C LYS A 289 21.24 4.33 27.29
N ALA A 290 22.39 3.75 26.95
CA ALA A 290 22.45 2.46 26.27
C ALA A 290 21.81 1.34 27.10
N ALA A 291 22.03 1.33 28.41
CA ALA A 291 21.45 0.35 29.32
C ALA A 291 19.93 0.47 29.43
N VAL A 292 19.42 1.68 29.69
CA VAL A 292 17.96 1.92 29.78
C VAL A 292 17.27 1.61 28.46
N TYR A 293 17.87 1.98 27.32
CA TYR A 293 17.34 1.65 26.00
C TYR A 293 17.24 0.13 25.78
N ALA A 294 18.28 -0.62 26.14
CA ALA A 294 18.29 -2.08 26.00
C ALA A 294 17.25 -2.76 26.92
N ILE A 295 17.07 -2.24 28.14
CA ILE A 295 16.04 -2.69 29.08
C ILE A 295 14.65 -2.46 28.47
N ASP A 296 14.34 -1.22 28.07
CA ASP A 296 13.06 -0.89 27.45
C ASP A 296 12.79 -1.78 26.23
N GLN A 297 13.75 -1.84 25.31
CA GLN A 297 13.65 -2.57 24.06
C GLN A 297 13.26 -4.05 24.27
N TRP A 298 13.98 -4.78 25.12
CA TRP A 298 13.69 -6.19 25.33
C TRP A 298 12.49 -6.43 26.27
N ALA A 299 12.32 -5.60 27.29
CA ALA A 299 11.21 -5.71 28.22
C ALA A 299 9.86 -5.52 27.51
N VAL A 300 9.77 -4.54 26.61
CA VAL A 300 8.57 -4.36 25.77
C VAL A 300 8.35 -5.57 24.85
N ILE A 301 9.40 -6.10 24.22
CA ILE A 301 9.29 -7.31 23.37
C ILE A 301 8.75 -8.50 24.17
N VAL A 302 9.31 -8.78 25.35
CA VAL A 302 8.86 -9.89 26.19
C VAL A 302 7.43 -9.67 26.69
N ALA A 303 7.06 -8.44 27.05
CA ALA A 303 5.69 -8.11 27.41
C ALA A 303 4.73 -8.40 26.23
N ILE A 304 5.01 -7.88 25.03
CA ILE A 304 4.18 -8.09 23.84
C ILE A 304 4.06 -9.58 23.50
N LEU A 305 5.18 -10.30 23.45
CA LEU A 305 5.17 -11.74 23.14
C LEU A 305 4.44 -12.55 24.23
N GLY A 306 4.65 -12.23 25.50
CA GLY A 306 4.03 -12.92 26.64
C GLY A 306 2.52 -12.68 26.73
N PHE A 307 2.06 -11.44 26.57
CA PHE A 307 0.63 -11.13 26.51
C PHE A 307 -0.03 -11.68 25.25
N GLY A 308 0.65 -11.60 24.10
CA GLY A 308 0.17 -12.18 22.84
C GLY A 308 0.00 -13.70 22.95
N TYR A 309 0.98 -14.39 23.51
CA TYR A 309 0.91 -15.83 23.73
C TYR A 309 -0.24 -16.24 24.67
N ARG A 310 -0.47 -15.50 25.76
CA ARG A 310 -1.56 -15.80 26.72
C ARG A 310 -2.96 -15.58 26.13
N HIS A 311 -3.14 -14.52 25.34
CA HIS A 311 -4.47 -14.01 24.98
C HIS A 311 -4.84 -14.15 23.50
N LEU A 312 -3.85 -14.25 22.60
CA LEU A 312 -4.06 -14.18 21.15
C LEU A 312 -3.69 -15.47 20.41
N ARG A 313 -3.05 -16.44 21.08
CA ARG A 313 -2.55 -17.68 20.46
C ARG A 313 -3.60 -18.41 19.63
N ASP A 314 -4.81 -18.53 20.16
CA ASP A 314 -5.93 -19.24 19.52
C ASP A 314 -6.98 -18.30 18.93
N ARG A 315 -6.72 -16.98 18.90
CA ARG A 315 -7.66 -15.95 18.42
C ARG A 315 -7.52 -15.73 16.92
N GLY A 316 -7.90 -16.73 16.14
CA GLY A 316 -8.07 -16.58 14.69
C GLY A 316 -9.30 -15.75 14.32
N GLY A 317 -9.55 -15.61 13.02
CA GLY A 317 -10.81 -15.06 12.50
C GLY A 317 -10.69 -14.39 11.13
N PRO A 318 -11.83 -14.06 10.50
CA PRO A 318 -11.85 -13.35 9.21
C PRO A 318 -11.11 -12.01 9.24
N ALA A 319 -11.23 -11.25 10.34
CA ALA A 319 -10.55 -9.97 10.50
C ALA A 319 -9.02 -10.12 10.49
N LEU A 320 -8.47 -11.08 11.25
CA LEU A 320 -7.03 -11.33 11.25
C LEU A 320 -6.54 -11.82 9.88
N SER A 321 -7.29 -12.72 9.22
CA SER A 321 -6.95 -13.20 7.89
C SER A 321 -6.88 -12.07 6.85
N TYR A 322 -7.85 -11.15 6.92
CA TYR A 322 -7.90 -9.96 6.10
C TYR A 322 -6.72 -9.02 6.38
N LEU A 323 -6.51 -8.64 7.64
CA LEU A 323 -5.44 -7.71 8.05
C LEU A 323 -4.05 -8.27 7.76
N THR A 324 -3.84 -9.58 7.95
CA THR A 324 -2.57 -10.25 7.63
C THR A 324 -2.23 -10.18 6.14
N GLN A 325 -3.25 -10.26 5.27
CA GLN A 325 -3.06 -10.08 3.83
C GLN A 325 -2.83 -8.62 3.47
N ALA A 326 -3.49 -7.70 4.16
CA ALA A 326 -3.37 -6.26 3.94
C ALA A 326 -2.03 -5.69 4.42
N THR A 327 -1.42 -6.26 5.46
CA THR A 327 -0.24 -5.70 6.15
C THR A 327 0.89 -5.30 5.20
N PHE A 328 1.26 -6.17 4.25
CA PHE A 328 2.40 -5.91 3.37
C PHE A 328 2.09 -4.86 2.28
N PRO A 329 0.95 -4.91 1.58
CA PRO A 329 0.49 -3.80 0.73
C PRO A 329 0.39 -2.46 1.45
N LEU A 330 -0.16 -2.44 2.67
CA LEU A 330 -0.26 -1.21 3.47
C LEU A 330 1.12 -0.66 3.81
N TYR A 331 2.04 -1.52 4.25
CA TYR A 331 3.44 -1.15 4.46
C TYR A 331 4.07 -0.56 3.18
N LEU A 332 3.76 -1.10 2.01
CA LEU A 332 4.31 -0.60 0.76
C LEU A 332 3.77 0.80 0.43
N ALA A 333 2.46 1.02 0.60
CA ALA A 333 1.76 2.26 0.25
C ALA A 333 1.95 3.42 1.24
N HIS A 334 1.97 3.15 2.56
CA HIS A 334 1.68 4.16 3.57
C HIS A 334 2.58 5.40 3.52
N GLN A 335 3.89 5.24 3.33
CA GLN A 335 4.80 6.38 3.34
C GLN A 335 4.58 7.29 2.12
N THR A 336 4.43 6.73 0.92
CA THR A 336 4.13 7.53 -0.29
C THR A 336 2.78 8.24 -0.15
N VAL A 337 1.76 7.57 0.39
CA VAL A 337 0.45 8.19 0.66
C VAL A 337 0.59 9.33 1.67
N LEU A 338 1.33 9.13 2.76
CA LEU A 338 1.55 10.14 3.79
C LEU A 338 2.28 11.37 3.25
N VAL A 339 3.39 11.16 2.51
CA VAL A 339 4.16 12.27 1.91
C VAL A 339 3.28 13.09 0.96
N ALA A 340 2.51 12.43 0.10
CA ALA A 340 1.55 13.11 -0.77
C ALA A 340 0.44 13.83 0.02
N ALA A 341 -0.09 13.21 1.08
CA ALA A 341 -1.12 13.80 1.91
C ALA A 341 -0.65 15.08 2.62
N VAL A 342 0.55 15.05 3.21
CA VAL A 342 1.16 16.22 3.85
C VAL A 342 1.37 17.33 2.82
N TRP A 343 1.92 17.02 1.65
CA TRP A 343 2.15 18.03 0.61
C TRP A 343 0.87 18.69 0.10
N ILE A 344 -0.24 17.94 0.03
CA ILE A 344 -1.54 18.45 -0.42
C ILE A 344 -2.24 19.26 0.68
N ILE A 345 -2.13 18.85 1.94
CA ILE A 345 -2.87 19.44 3.06
C ILE A 345 -2.11 20.59 3.72
N ARG A 346 -0.77 20.55 3.80
CA ARG A 346 0.03 21.58 4.50
C ARG A 346 -0.33 23.03 4.12
N PRO A 347 -0.58 23.38 2.83
CA PRO A 347 -0.95 24.74 2.45
C PRO A 347 -2.24 25.26 3.11
N ALA A 348 -3.11 24.37 3.58
CA ALA A 348 -4.30 24.69 4.35
C ALA A 348 -4.03 25.42 5.65
N ASN A 349 -2.84 25.18 6.23
CA ASN A 349 -2.50 25.53 7.59
C ASN A 349 -3.60 25.15 8.60
N LEU A 350 -4.14 23.93 8.50
CA LEU A 350 -5.18 23.44 9.41
C LEU A 350 -4.67 23.47 10.86
N PRO A 351 -5.55 23.59 11.87
CA PRO A 351 -5.17 23.38 13.26
C PRO A 351 -4.51 22.01 13.44
N ALA A 352 -3.40 21.94 14.19
CA ALA A 352 -2.57 20.74 14.29
C ALA A 352 -3.35 19.44 14.62
N PRO A 353 -4.35 19.41 15.53
CA PRO A 353 -5.13 18.19 15.78
C PRO A 353 -5.95 17.74 14.57
N VAL A 354 -6.51 18.68 13.79
CA VAL A 354 -7.31 18.38 12.61
C VAL A 354 -6.41 17.85 11.49
N GLU A 355 -5.24 18.47 11.29
CA GLU A 355 -4.24 17.99 10.34
C GLU A 355 -3.77 16.57 10.72
N LEU A 356 -3.42 16.34 11.99
CA LEU A 356 -2.97 15.04 12.50
C LEU A 356 -4.00 13.94 12.23
N LEU A 357 -5.25 14.15 12.62
CA LEU A 357 -6.32 13.18 12.40
C LEU A 357 -6.57 12.94 10.91
N SER A 358 -6.48 13.99 10.10
CA SER A 358 -6.61 13.90 8.64
C SER A 358 -5.49 13.08 8.02
N LEU A 359 -4.23 13.30 8.41
CA LEU A 359 -3.08 12.55 7.92
C LEU A 359 -3.15 11.08 8.31
N ILE A 360 -3.57 10.77 9.55
CA ILE A 360 -3.78 9.38 9.99
C ILE A 360 -4.88 8.73 9.15
N ALA A 361 -6.02 9.40 9.00
CA ALA A 361 -7.17 8.88 8.24
C ALA A 361 -6.83 8.67 6.77
N ILE A 362 -6.23 9.66 6.10
CA ILE A 362 -5.85 9.57 4.68
C ILE A 362 -4.80 8.50 4.47
N THR A 363 -3.79 8.40 5.34
CA THR A 363 -2.75 7.39 5.21
C THR A 363 -3.32 5.98 5.39
N PHE A 364 -4.15 5.78 6.41
CA PHE A 364 -4.73 4.47 6.69
C PHE A 364 -5.76 4.07 5.63
N VAL A 365 -6.75 4.94 5.37
CA VAL A 365 -7.83 4.68 4.39
C VAL A 365 -7.27 4.63 2.97
N GLY A 366 -6.33 5.52 2.62
CA GLY A 366 -5.67 5.52 1.32
C GLY A 366 -4.87 4.24 1.07
N SER A 367 -4.08 3.81 2.05
CA SER A 367 -3.34 2.53 1.96
C SER A 367 -4.28 1.33 1.88
N LEU A 368 -5.38 1.34 2.64
CA LEU A 368 -6.41 0.30 2.59
C LEU A 368 -7.14 0.29 1.24
N ALA A 369 -7.46 1.45 0.69
CA ALA A 369 -8.07 1.58 -0.63
C ALA A 369 -7.16 1.03 -1.73
N ILE A 370 -5.85 1.34 -1.68
CA ILE A 370 -4.85 0.75 -2.58
C ILE A 370 -4.85 -0.77 -2.44
N TYR A 371 -4.81 -1.31 -1.21
CA TYR A 371 -4.91 -2.75 -1.00
C TYR A 371 -6.19 -3.35 -1.59
N GLU A 372 -7.34 -2.70 -1.41
CA GLU A 372 -8.62 -3.13 -1.96
C GLU A 372 -8.61 -3.15 -3.50
N VAL A 373 -7.99 -2.17 -4.14
CA VAL A 373 -7.83 -2.14 -5.60
C VAL A 373 -6.90 -3.28 -6.04
N VAL A 374 -5.71 -3.37 -5.44
CA VAL A 374 -4.69 -4.36 -5.78
C VAL A 374 -5.20 -5.78 -5.59
N ARG A 375 -5.92 -6.08 -4.51
CA ARG A 375 -6.45 -7.44 -4.27
C ARG A 375 -7.45 -7.88 -5.35
N ARG A 376 -8.08 -6.94 -6.08
CA ARG A 376 -9.09 -7.23 -7.12
C ARG A 376 -8.50 -7.31 -8.53
N ILE A 377 -7.28 -6.83 -8.75
CA ILE A 377 -6.63 -6.81 -10.07
C ILE A 377 -5.54 -7.89 -10.10
N PRO A 378 -5.78 -9.07 -10.72
CA PRO A 378 -4.84 -10.19 -10.70
C PRO A 378 -3.42 -9.82 -11.13
N ALA A 379 -3.32 -8.90 -12.11
CA ALA A 379 -2.06 -8.56 -12.76
C ALA A 379 -1.05 -7.84 -11.87
N ILE A 380 -1.52 -7.02 -10.92
CA ILE A 380 -0.64 -6.21 -10.07
C ILE A 380 -0.42 -6.83 -8.68
N ARG A 381 -1.16 -7.89 -8.33
CA ARG A 381 -1.05 -8.55 -7.01
C ARG A 381 0.39 -8.89 -6.62
N PRO A 382 1.22 -9.50 -7.49
CA PRO A 382 2.60 -9.85 -7.12
C PRO A 382 3.50 -8.63 -6.87
N LEU A 383 3.28 -7.51 -7.57
CA LEU A 383 4.00 -6.24 -7.34
C LEU A 383 3.73 -5.64 -5.95
N TRP A 384 2.65 -6.06 -5.30
CA TRP A 384 2.26 -5.64 -3.96
C TRP A 384 2.40 -6.78 -2.93
N GLY A 385 3.09 -7.87 -3.28
CA GLY A 385 3.39 -9.00 -2.39
C GLY A 385 2.18 -9.88 -2.06
N LEU A 386 1.11 -9.79 -2.86
CA LEU A 386 -0.04 -10.68 -2.79
C LEU A 386 0.14 -11.89 -3.73
N LYS A 387 -0.35 -13.05 -3.29
CA LYS A 387 -0.39 -14.26 -4.13
C LYS A 387 -1.29 -14.06 -5.35
N PRO A 388 -0.99 -14.65 -6.52
CA PRO A 388 -1.92 -14.71 -7.66
C PRO A 388 -3.29 -15.29 -7.27
N LEU A 389 -4.37 -14.90 -7.98
CA LEU A 389 -5.74 -15.38 -7.69
C LEU A 389 -6.02 -16.79 -8.22
N ASP A 390 -5.34 -17.20 -9.30
CA ASP A 390 -5.73 -18.37 -10.09
C ASP A 390 -4.59 -19.42 -10.20
N ASP A 391 -3.64 -19.44 -9.26
CA ASP A 391 -2.40 -20.26 -9.30
C ASP A 391 -1.56 -20.14 -10.60
N ARG A 392 -1.94 -19.26 -11.51
CA ARG A 392 -1.24 -19.01 -12.78
C ARG A 392 0.18 -18.55 -12.48
N PRO A 393 1.19 -19.14 -13.14
CA PRO A 393 2.58 -18.78 -12.94
C PRO A 393 2.81 -17.30 -13.30
N TRP A 394 3.66 -16.63 -12.52
CA TRP A 394 4.18 -15.31 -12.82
C TRP A 394 5.52 -15.44 -13.56
N PRO A 395 5.85 -14.59 -14.55
CA PRO A 395 5.07 -13.45 -15.08
C PRO A 395 3.78 -13.86 -15.81
N LEU A 396 2.78 -12.95 -15.81
CA LEU A 396 1.50 -13.16 -16.51
C LEU A 396 1.74 -13.57 -17.96
N ASP A 397 1.01 -14.58 -18.43
CA ASP A 397 0.89 -14.85 -19.86
C ASP A 397 0.10 -13.72 -20.55
N LEU A 398 0.84 -12.74 -21.08
CA LEU A 398 0.30 -11.61 -21.82
C LEU A 398 -0.40 -12.07 -23.11
N GLN A 399 -0.01 -13.20 -23.70
CA GLN A 399 -0.63 -13.72 -24.92
C GLN A 399 -2.02 -14.28 -24.63
N ALA A 400 -2.21 -14.93 -23.48
CA ALA A 400 -3.54 -15.37 -23.02
C ALA A 400 -4.50 -14.20 -22.75
N LEU A 401 -4.00 -13.03 -22.34
CA LEU A 401 -4.79 -11.80 -22.19
C LEU A 401 -5.22 -11.19 -23.54
N LEU A 402 -4.44 -11.42 -24.60
CA LEU A 402 -4.60 -10.77 -25.90
C LEU A 402 -5.42 -11.59 -26.92
N ARG A 403 -5.65 -12.89 -26.70
CA ARG A 403 -6.45 -13.75 -27.60
C ARG A 403 -7.95 -13.68 -27.29
N PRO A 404 -8.80 -13.19 -28.20
CA PRO A 404 -10.24 -13.12 -27.95
C PRO A 404 -10.97 -14.35 -28.50
N GLN A 405 -11.59 -15.14 -27.63
CA GLN A 405 -12.54 -16.20 -28.02
C GLN A 405 -13.99 -15.94 -27.56
N VAL A 406 -14.27 -14.77 -26.98
CA VAL A 406 -15.50 -14.54 -26.22
C VAL A 406 -16.43 -13.54 -26.90
N ARG A 407 -17.75 -13.85 -26.92
CA ARG A 407 -18.84 -12.98 -27.39
C ARG A 407 -18.74 -11.58 -26.78
N TYR A 408 -19.10 -10.54 -27.54
CA TYR A 408 -19.02 -9.12 -27.17
C TYR A 408 -17.62 -8.48 -27.09
N HIS A 409 -16.57 -9.13 -27.59
CA HIS A 409 -15.18 -8.62 -27.55
C HIS A 409 -15.01 -7.13 -27.91
N ARG A 410 -15.63 -6.65 -29.02
CA ARG A 410 -15.54 -5.24 -29.43
C ARG A 410 -16.19 -4.28 -28.42
N ARG A 411 -17.34 -4.66 -27.85
CA ARG A 411 -18.07 -3.87 -26.83
C ARG A 411 -17.25 -3.79 -25.55
N ARG A 412 -16.64 -4.91 -25.15
CA ARG A 412 -15.74 -5.02 -24.01
C ARG A 412 -14.48 -4.17 -24.16
N ARG A 413 -13.88 -4.11 -25.36
CA ARG A 413 -12.74 -3.20 -25.64
C ARG A 413 -13.12 -1.73 -25.43
N LEU A 414 -14.29 -1.30 -25.91
CA LEU A 414 -14.77 0.08 -25.71
C LEU A 414 -15.06 0.39 -24.23
N LEU A 415 -15.61 -0.55 -23.47
CA LEU A 415 -15.71 -0.40 -22.00
C LEU A 415 -14.32 -0.36 -21.35
N GLY A 416 -13.35 -1.12 -21.87
CA GLY A 416 -11.95 -1.04 -21.47
C GLY A 416 -11.37 0.36 -21.65
N VAL A 417 -11.73 1.07 -22.72
CA VAL A 417 -11.39 2.50 -22.89
C VAL A 417 -12.04 3.34 -21.79
N GLY A 418 -13.30 3.06 -21.42
CA GLY A 418 -13.96 3.70 -20.28
C GLY A 418 -13.32 3.44 -18.92
N VAL A 419 -12.65 2.30 -18.74
CA VAL A 419 -11.82 2.02 -17.56
C VAL A 419 -10.51 2.81 -17.61
N ALA A 420 -9.89 2.91 -18.78
CA ALA A 420 -8.61 3.58 -18.97
C ALA A 420 -8.69 5.11 -18.94
N ALA A 421 -9.78 5.72 -19.43
CA ALA A 421 -9.88 7.17 -19.58
C ALA A 421 -9.74 7.92 -18.24
N PRO A 422 -10.41 7.52 -17.15
CA PRO A 422 -10.22 8.13 -15.84
C PRO A 422 -8.80 7.98 -15.30
N LEU A 423 -8.17 6.82 -15.52
CA LEU A 423 -6.80 6.57 -15.09
C LEU A 423 -5.81 7.48 -15.82
N LEU A 424 -6.02 7.69 -17.12
CA LEU A 424 -5.24 8.65 -17.90
C LEU A 424 -5.45 10.06 -17.37
N ALA A 425 -6.71 10.49 -17.17
CA ALA A 425 -7.02 11.84 -16.67
C ALA A 425 -6.35 12.12 -15.32
N LEU A 426 -6.44 11.19 -14.36
CA LEU A 426 -5.78 11.32 -13.06
C LEU A 426 -4.26 11.34 -13.18
N THR A 427 -3.69 10.48 -14.04
CA THR A 427 -2.24 10.45 -14.28
C THR A 427 -1.75 11.76 -14.89
N VAL A 428 -2.48 12.29 -15.86
CA VAL A 428 -2.19 13.56 -16.52
C VAL A 428 -2.21 14.71 -15.52
N VAL A 429 -3.23 14.78 -14.69
CA VAL A 429 -3.34 15.78 -13.61
C VAL A 429 -2.13 15.67 -12.68
N ALA A 430 -1.82 14.46 -12.21
CA ALA A 430 -0.69 14.23 -11.32
C ALA A 430 0.62 14.66 -11.97
N VAL A 431 0.91 14.24 -13.19
CA VAL A 431 2.14 14.60 -13.91
C VAL A 431 2.22 16.10 -14.19
N ALA A 432 1.11 16.76 -14.51
CA ALA A 432 1.08 18.21 -14.72
C ALA A 432 1.36 18.98 -13.42
N ILE A 433 0.80 18.53 -12.29
CA ILE A 433 1.10 19.08 -10.96
C ILE A 433 2.58 18.93 -10.64
N LEU A 434 3.14 17.73 -10.87
CA LEU A 434 4.55 17.46 -10.66
C LEU A 434 5.39 18.41 -11.52
N ALA A 435 5.04 18.62 -12.78
CA ALA A 435 5.75 19.49 -13.71
C ALA A 435 5.52 21.01 -13.52
N TYR A 436 4.75 21.43 -12.51
CA TYR A 436 4.48 22.84 -12.21
C TYR A 436 5.03 23.23 -10.83
N PRO A 437 6.31 23.67 -10.76
CA PRO A 437 6.93 24.16 -9.53
C PRO A 437 6.15 25.35 -8.96
N GLY A 438 5.84 25.30 -7.66
CA GLY A 438 5.07 26.33 -6.97
C GLY A 438 3.55 26.19 -7.10
N PHE A 439 3.05 25.15 -7.78
CA PHE A 439 1.61 24.91 -7.86
C PHE A 439 1.03 24.59 -6.47
N ASN A 440 0.08 25.40 -6.02
CA ASN A 440 -0.57 25.24 -4.73
C ASN A 440 -1.84 24.39 -4.87
N ASN A 441 -1.83 23.24 -4.19
CA ASN A 441 -2.90 22.27 -4.33
C ASN A 441 -4.25 22.70 -3.73
N ALA A 442 -4.23 23.69 -2.84
CA ALA A 442 -5.40 24.22 -2.15
C ALA A 442 -6.04 25.39 -2.90
N THR A 443 -5.23 26.28 -3.49
CA THR A 443 -5.70 27.60 -3.95
C THR A 443 -5.82 27.71 -5.47
N GLN A 444 -5.15 26.85 -6.23
CA GLN A 444 -5.15 26.94 -7.70
C GLN A 444 -6.14 25.99 -8.35
N TYR A 445 -6.76 26.48 -9.42
CA TYR A 445 -7.73 25.75 -10.22
C TYR A 445 -7.06 24.63 -11.03
N LEU A 446 -7.79 23.57 -11.31
CA LEU A 446 -7.27 22.45 -12.10
C LEU A 446 -6.91 22.90 -13.53
N SER A 447 -7.69 23.80 -14.10
CA SER A 447 -7.46 24.35 -15.45
C SER A 447 -6.18 25.18 -15.56
N GLU A 448 -5.63 25.70 -14.45
CA GLU A 448 -4.35 26.42 -14.47
C GLU A 448 -3.16 25.51 -14.83
N LEU A 449 -3.29 24.19 -14.63
CA LEU A 449 -2.28 23.22 -15.07
C LEU A 449 -2.07 23.22 -16.59
N GLY A 450 -3.09 23.62 -17.35
CA GLY A 450 -3.02 23.83 -18.79
C GLY A 450 -2.93 25.29 -19.20
N GLY A 451 -2.87 26.22 -18.24
CA GLY A 451 -2.94 27.65 -18.48
C GLY A 451 -1.60 28.30 -18.79
N ALA A 452 -1.63 29.61 -19.03
CA ALA A 452 -0.45 30.40 -19.41
C ALA A 452 0.67 30.41 -18.34
N THR A 453 0.34 30.15 -17.08
CA THR A 453 1.28 30.17 -15.95
C THR A 453 2.01 28.83 -15.76
N ALA A 454 1.55 27.75 -16.39
CA ALA A 454 2.19 26.44 -16.30
C ALA A 454 3.46 26.38 -17.16
N LYS A 455 4.52 25.72 -16.65
CA LYS A 455 5.78 25.54 -17.41
C LYS A 455 5.63 24.57 -18.59
N ALA A 456 4.75 23.58 -18.46
CA ALA A 456 4.53 22.54 -19.47
C ALA A 456 3.03 22.28 -19.68
N PRO A 457 2.25 23.26 -20.17
CA PRO A 457 0.79 23.19 -20.26
C PRO A 457 0.30 22.07 -21.19
N ILE A 458 1.15 21.63 -22.14
CA ILE A 458 0.84 20.55 -23.06
C ILE A 458 0.62 19.20 -22.36
N ILE A 459 1.25 18.97 -21.19
CA ILE A 459 1.05 17.75 -20.40
C ILE A 459 -0.42 17.64 -20.01
N PHE A 460 -0.97 18.71 -19.43
CA PHE A 460 -2.37 18.79 -19.03
C PHE A 460 -3.30 18.83 -20.24
N ASN A 461 -3.10 19.79 -21.15
CA ASN A 461 -4.00 20.01 -22.30
C ASN A 461 -4.02 18.81 -23.25
N GLY A 462 -2.86 18.26 -23.61
CA GLY A 462 -2.79 17.08 -24.48
C GLY A 462 -3.39 15.85 -23.81
N GLY A 463 -3.14 15.67 -22.51
CA GLY A 463 -3.69 14.55 -21.75
C GLY A 463 -5.21 14.62 -21.57
N VAL A 464 -5.76 15.80 -21.25
CA VAL A 464 -7.21 16.03 -21.17
C VAL A 464 -7.87 15.87 -22.54
N PHE A 465 -7.20 16.29 -23.63
CA PHE A 465 -7.70 16.07 -24.99
C PHE A 465 -7.91 14.58 -25.28
N VAL A 466 -6.88 13.77 -25.02
CA VAL A 466 -6.94 12.31 -25.21
C VAL A 466 -7.97 11.68 -24.29
N ALA A 467 -8.04 12.08 -23.02
CA ALA A 467 -9.05 11.60 -22.08
C ALA A 467 -10.49 11.94 -22.55
N GLY A 468 -10.71 13.11 -23.14
CA GLY A 468 -11.98 13.51 -23.73
C GLY A 468 -12.40 12.64 -24.91
N VAL A 469 -11.47 12.36 -25.84
CA VAL A 469 -11.70 11.42 -26.95
C VAL A 469 -12.03 10.03 -26.42
N MET A 470 -11.28 9.55 -25.43
CA MET A 470 -11.53 8.26 -24.78
C MET A 470 -12.88 8.21 -24.08
N ALA A 471 -13.33 9.30 -23.44
CA ALA A 471 -14.65 9.39 -22.82
C ALA A 471 -15.78 9.26 -23.86
N GLY A 472 -15.63 9.90 -25.03
CA GLY A 472 -16.57 9.73 -26.15
C GLY A 472 -16.65 8.28 -26.64
N LEU A 473 -15.49 7.63 -26.84
CA LEU A 473 -15.42 6.21 -27.22
C LEU A 473 -16.01 5.28 -26.15
N ALA A 474 -15.77 5.59 -24.87
CA ALA A 474 -16.37 4.88 -23.74
C ALA A 474 -17.91 4.99 -23.77
N GLY A 475 -18.45 6.15 -24.13
CA GLY A 475 -19.87 6.38 -24.36
C GLY A 475 -20.50 5.41 -25.35
N ILE A 476 -19.84 5.19 -26.48
CA ILE A 476 -20.25 4.18 -27.47
C ILE A 476 -20.23 2.78 -26.82
N GLY A 477 -19.20 2.47 -26.03
CA GLY A 477 -19.11 1.24 -25.24
C GLY A 477 -20.28 1.04 -24.27
N PHE A 478 -20.64 2.07 -23.51
CA PHE A 478 -21.80 2.07 -22.60
C PHE A 478 -23.11 1.86 -23.35
N GLY A 479 -23.37 2.63 -24.41
CA GLY A 479 -24.57 2.49 -25.22
C GLY A 479 -24.70 1.07 -25.79
N LEU A 480 -23.62 0.55 -26.38
CA LEU A 480 -23.59 -0.83 -26.90
C LEU A 480 -23.78 -1.88 -25.80
N ALA A 481 -23.24 -1.67 -24.60
CA ALA A 481 -23.41 -2.57 -23.46
C ALA A 481 -24.86 -2.57 -22.94
N ILE A 482 -25.50 -1.40 -22.83
CA ILE A 482 -26.90 -1.29 -22.45
C ILE A 482 -27.80 -1.98 -23.47
N TYR A 483 -27.59 -1.72 -24.77
CA TYR A 483 -28.32 -2.42 -25.82
C TYR A 483 -28.10 -3.94 -25.74
N ALA A 484 -26.85 -4.37 -25.50
CA ALA A 484 -26.49 -5.78 -25.37
C ALA A 484 -27.13 -6.50 -24.18
N LEU A 485 -27.42 -5.80 -23.09
CA LEU A 485 -27.93 -6.39 -21.85
C LEU A 485 -29.45 -6.25 -21.70
N THR A 486 -30.07 -5.30 -22.38
CA THR A 486 -31.47 -4.91 -22.14
C THR A 486 -32.33 -4.75 -23.39
N GLY A 487 -31.70 -4.63 -24.57
CA GLY A 487 -32.39 -4.30 -25.82
C GLY A 487 -32.89 -2.85 -25.92
N ALA A 488 -32.65 -1.99 -24.92
CA ALA A 488 -33.15 -0.62 -24.88
C ALA A 488 -32.38 0.32 -25.85
N ARG A 489 -32.83 0.37 -27.12
CA ARG A 489 -32.19 1.15 -28.20
C ARG A 489 -32.13 2.64 -27.91
N VAL A 490 -33.24 3.24 -27.46
CA VAL A 490 -33.30 4.68 -27.21
C VAL A 490 -32.35 5.07 -26.07
N ALA A 491 -32.39 4.34 -24.96
CA ALA A 491 -31.48 4.57 -23.84
C ALA A 491 -30.01 4.43 -24.26
N ALA A 492 -29.68 3.40 -25.05
CA ALA A 492 -28.33 3.20 -25.57
C ALA A 492 -27.82 4.41 -26.39
N TRP A 493 -28.65 4.95 -27.28
CA TRP A 493 -28.29 6.13 -28.09
C TRP A 493 -28.12 7.38 -27.25
N VAL A 494 -29.07 7.67 -26.35
CA VAL A 494 -29.01 8.85 -25.49
C VAL A 494 -27.76 8.82 -24.62
N ILE A 495 -27.43 7.67 -24.01
CA ILE A 495 -26.21 7.50 -23.22
C ILE A 495 -24.97 7.76 -24.08
N ALA A 496 -24.87 7.17 -25.28
CA ALA A 496 -23.73 7.37 -26.15
C ALA A 496 -23.55 8.84 -26.54
N ILE A 497 -24.63 9.52 -26.93
CA ILE A 497 -24.61 10.94 -27.31
C ILE A 497 -24.13 11.82 -26.15
N VAL A 498 -24.65 11.61 -24.93
CA VAL A 498 -24.25 12.40 -23.76
C VAL A 498 -22.75 12.27 -23.47
N PHE A 499 -22.20 11.07 -23.54
CA PHE A 499 -20.76 10.86 -23.38
C PHE A 499 -19.94 11.46 -24.53
N ILE A 500 -20.41 11.38 -25.77
CA ILE A 500 -19.74 11.98 -26.94
C ILE A 500 -19.69 13.50 -26.80
N LEU A 501 -20.81 14.14 -26.44
CA LEU A 501 -20.87 15.58 -26.20
C LEU A 501 -19.97 15.97 -25.02
N ALA A 502 -19.99 15.21 -23.93
CA ALA A 502 -19.14 15.49 -22.78
C ALA A 502 -17.65 15.35 -23.11
N GLY A 503 -17.27 14.28 -23.83
CA GLY A 503 -15.92 14.05 -24.32
C GLY A 503 -15.47 15.15 -25.29
N GLY A 504 -16.35 15.54 -26.22
CA GLY A 504 -16.12 16.64 -27.15
C GLY A 504 -15.92 17.98 -26.44
N GLY A 505 -16.70 18.27 -25.40
CA GLY A 505 -16.52 19.45 -24.54
C GLY A 505 -15.15 19.49 -23.87
N MET A 506 -14.72 18.38 -23.27
CA MET A 506 -13.38 18.27 -22.66
C MET A 506 -12.25 18.41 -23.68
N SER A 507 -12.36 17.78 -24.85
CA SER A 507 -11.33 17.88 -25.90
C SER A 507 -11.31 19.27 -26.55
N ALA A 508 -12.47 19.91 -26.72
CA ALA A 508 -12.53 21.26 -27.28
C ALA A 508 -11.92 22.29 -26.32
N SER A 509 -12.14 22.15 -25.02
CA SER A 509 -11.61 23.11 -24.03
C SER A 509 -10.09 23.17 -23.97
N THR A 510 -9.39 22.12 -24.42
CA THR A 510 -7.92 22.12 -24.44
C THR A 510 -7.34 22.85 -25.64
N LEU A 511 -8.16 23.16 -26.66
CA LEU A 511 -7.76 23.96 -27.81
C LEU A 511 -7.68 25.46 -27.48
N TRP A 512 -8.39 25.88 -26.42
CA TRP A 512 -8.37 27.23 -25.87
C TRP A 512 -7.93 27.17 -24.40
N PRO A 513 -6.62 27.25 -24.12
CA PRO A 513 -6.09 27.21 -22.77
C PRO A 513 -6.69 28.29 -21.85
N TRP A 514 -6.81 27.97 -20.56
CA TRP A 514 -7.20 28.95 -19.55
C TRP A 514 -6.21 30.13 -19.53
N PRO A 515 -6.67 31.40 -19.47
CA PRO A 515 -8.04 31.86 -19.14
C PRO A 515 -8.92 32.26 -20.33
N ASP A 516 -8.68 31.77 -21.55
CA ASP A 516 -9.51 32.10 -22.72
C ASP A 516 -11.00 31.79 -22.45
N PRO A 517 -11.95 32.72 -22.65
CA PRO A 517 -13.38 32.47 -22.39
C PRO A 517 -13.94 31.25 -23.13
N ARG A 518 -13.39 30.89 -24.29
CA ARG A 518 -13.78 29.70 -25.06
C ARG A 518 -13.42 28.39 -24.36
N HIS A 519 -12.51 28.42 -23.38
CA HIS A 519 -12.22 27.29 -22.50
C HIS A 519 -13.49 26.77 -21.79
N MET A 520 -14.47 27.65 -21.54
CA MET A 520 -15.73 27.31 -20.90
C MET A 520 -16.62 26.36 -21.71
N VAL A 521 -16.25 26.00 -22.95
CA VAL A 521 -16.85 24.87 -23.67
C VAL A 521 -16.75 23.56 -22.88
N ILE A 522 -15.82 23.46 -21.92
CA ILE A 522 -15.74 22.37 -20.95
C ILE A 522 -17.05 22.17 -20.16
N ASN A 523 -17.89 23.20 -20.04
CA ASN A 523 -19.21 23.07 -19.42
C ASN A 523 -20.12 22.06 -20.14
N LEU A 524 -19.88 21.78 -21.42
CA LEU A 524 -20.58 20.70 -22.13
C LEU A 524 -20.25 19.33 -21.51
N ALA A 525 -19.07 19.18 -20.91
CA ALA A 525 -18.70 18.01 -20.11
C ALA A 525 -19.57 17.84 -18.86
N LEU A 526 -20.18 18.90 -18.33
CA LEU A 526 -21.10 18.79 -17.18
C LEU A 526 -22.34 17.96 -17.51
N GLY A 527 -22.69 17.78 -18.78
CA GLY A 527 -23.75 16.85 -19.21
C GLY A 527 -23.49 15.41 -18.75
N ILE A 528 -22.24 15.05 -18.46
CA ILE A 528 -21.87 13.74 -17.90
C ILE A 528 -22.51 13.50 -16.52
N GLN A 529 -22.91 14.54 -15.79
CA GLN A 529 -23.61 14.39 -14.50
C GLN A 529 -24.96 13.69 -14.64
N LEU A 530 -25.60 13.77 -15.81
CA LEU A 530 -26.85 13.05 -16.07
C LEU A 530 -26.61 11.59 -16.45
N ALA A 531 -25.39 11.22 -16.84
CA ALA A 531 -25.08 9.89 -17.35
C ALA A 531 -25.33 8.75 -16.34
N PRO A 532 -25.07 8.88 -15.02
CA PRO A 532 -25.46 7.85 -14.06
C PRO A 532 -26.97 7.58 -14.02
N MET A 533 -27.80 8.63 -14.12
CA MET A 533 -29.26 8.50 -14.20
C MET A 533 -29.70 7.84 -15.51
N LEU A 534 -29.08 8.21 -16.63
CA LEU A 534 -29.36 7.59 -17.93
C LEU A 534 -28.97 6.11 -17.96
N LEU A 535 -27.86 5.74 -17.32
CA LEU A 535 -27.47 4.33 -17.14
C LEU A 535 -28.44 3.58 -16.24
N LEU A 536 -28.94 4.21 -15.18
CA LEU A 536 -29.99 3.65 -14.32
C LEU A 536 -31.29 3.39 -15.10
N TRP A 537 -31.70 4.34 -15.93
CA TRP A 537 -32.83 4.19 -16.84
C TRP A 537 -32.60 3.05 -17.85
N GLY A 538 -31.43 3.02 -18.50
CA GLY A 538 -31.05 1.95 -19.43
C GLY A 538 -31.02 0.56 -18.78
N LEU A 539 -30.67 0.47 -17.50
CA LEU A 539 -30.61 -0.77 -16.72
C LEU A 539 -31.90 -1.07 -15.93
N ALA A 540 -32.96 -0.28 -16.07
CA ALA A 540 -34.15 -0.38 -15.22
C ALA A 540 -34.71 -1.81 -15.19
N LYS A 541 -34.81 -2.46 -16.35
CA LYS A 541 -35.32 -3.84 -16.51
C LYS A 541 -34.43 -4.95 -15.93
N ARG A 542 -33.17 -4.67 -15.58
CA ARG A 542 -32.23 -5.69 -15.05
C ARG A 542 -32.24 -5.73 -13.52
N ARG A 543 -32.64 -6.86 -12.93
CA ARG A 543 -32.66 -7.05 -11.46
C ARG A 543 -31.32 -7.53 -10.89
N ASP A 544 -30.41 -8.02 -11.73
CA ASP A 544 -29.17 -8.71 -11.35
C ASP A 544 -27.94 -7.80 -11.19
N LEU A 545 -28.14 -6.49 -11.14
CA LEU A 545 -27.09 -5.47 -10.95
C LEU A 545 -27.40 -4.48 -9.80
N PRO A 546 -27.89 -4.91 -8.62
CA PRO A 546 -28.36 -3.99 -7.57
C PRO A 546 -27.24 -3.08 -7.03
N ARG A 547 -26.02 -3.61 -6.92
CA ARG A 547 -24.86 -2.85 -6.43
C ARG A 547 -24.43 -1.74 -7.40
N LEU A 548 -24.47 -2.02 -8.72
CA LEU A 548 -24.17 -1.00 -9.73
C LEU A 548 -25.24 0.09 -9.72
N LYS A 549 -26.52 -0.30 -9.60
CA LYS A 549 -27.61 0.67 -9.52
C LYS A 549 -27.48 1.59 -8.30
N LEU A 550 -27.22 1.01 -7.13
CA LEU A 550 -26.96 1.79 -5.91
C LEU A 550 -25.75 2.73 -6.09
N PHE A 551 -24.66 2.22 -6.65
CA PHE A 551 -23.46 3.01 -6.94
C PHE A 551 -23.79 4.22 -7.83
N LEU A 552 -24.47 4.00 -8.97
CA LEU A 552 -24.86 5.07 -9.90
C LEU A 552 -25.78 6.11 -9.25
N ALA A 553 -26.71 5.67 -8.40
CA ALA A 553 -27.62 6.57 -7.69
C ALA A 553 -26.87 7.45 -6.68
N VAL A 554 -25.99 6.83 -5.88
CA VAL A 554 -25.14 7.55 -4.93
C VAL A 554 -24.21 8.51 -5.66
N THR A 555 -23.57 8.07 -6.75
CA THR A 555 -22.71 8.91 -7.59
C THR A 555 -23.47 10.15 -8.10
N PHE A 556 -24.70 9.98 -8.60
CA PHE A 556 -25.52 11.11 -9.05
C PHE A 556 -25.81 12.10 -7.92
N VAL A 557 -26.21 11.60 -6.74
CA VAL A 557 -26.49 12.44 -5.57
C VAL A 557 -25.25 13.19 -5.11
N VAL A 558 -24.10 12.52 -5.04
CA VAL A 558 -22.83 13.15 -4.64
C VAL A 558 -22.42 14.21 -5.65
N MET A 559 -22.54 13.96 -6.96
CA MET A 559 -22.28 14.97 -7.97
C MET A 559 -23.18 16.19 -7.79
N ALA A 560 -24.49 15.98 -7.62
CA ALA A 560 -25.45 17.07 -7.43
C ALA A 560 -25.12 17.92 -6.19
N ILE A 561 -24.78 17.27 -5.07
CA ILE A 561 -24.34 17.95 -3.83
C ILE A 561 -23.09 18.78 -4.12
N LEU A 562 -22.06 18.19 -4.75
CA LEU A 562 -20.83 18.91 -5.04
C LEU A 562 -21.08 20.08 -5.99
N THR A 563 -21.93 19.94 -7.01
CA THR A 563 -22.29 21.05 -7.91
C THR A 563 -22.97 22.20 -7.17
N VAL A 564 -23.83 21.88 -6.21
CA VAL A 564 -24.51 22.89 -5.37
C VAL A 564 -23.50 23.61 -4.46
N LEU A 565 -22.58 22.87 -3.85
CA LEU A 565 -21.54 23.43 -2.98
C LEU A 565 -20.53 24.29 -3.75
N THR A 566 -20.04 23.81 -4.90
CA THR A 566 -19.01 24.51 -5.69
C THR A 566 -19.53 25.73 -6.42
N LYS A 567 -20.84 25.79 -6.76
CA LYS A 567 -21.46 26.97 -7.36
C LYS A 567 -21.96 27.99 -6.33
N HIS A 568 -21.60 27.83 -5.05
CA HIS A 568 -22.05 28.68 -3.94
C HIS A 568 -23.58 28.82 -3.83
N LEU A 569 -24.32 27.82 -4.34
CA LEU A 569 -25.78 27.84 -4.27
C LEU A 569 -26.28 27.60 -2.84
N VAL A 570 -25.46 26.93 -2.01
CA VAL A 570 -25.70 26.67 -0.58
C VAL A 570 -24.39 26.82 0.19
N PHE A 571 -24.44 27.43 1.38
CA PHE A 571 -23.29 27.73 2.26
C PHE A 571 -22.18 28.57 1.59
N PRO A 572 -22.47 29.85 1.24
CA PRO A 572 -21.45 30.76 0.72
C PRO A 572 -20.24 30.85 1.66
N GLY A 573 -19.03 30.72 1.10
CA GLY A 573 -17.76 30.66 1.85
C GLY A 573 -17.18 29.25 2.02
N THR A 574 -17.96 28.18 1.76
CA THR A 574 -17.48 26.78 1.82
C THR A 574 -16.36 26.51 0.81
N VAL A 575 -16.57 26.97 -0.43
CA VAL A 575 -15.53 27.10 -1.44
C VAL A 575 -15.08 28.57 -1.42
N ASN A 576 -13.78 28.81 -1.42
CA ASN A 576 -13.18 30.13 -1.42
C ASN A 576 -11.75 30.06 -2.01
N ASP A 577 -11.10 31.20 -2.20
CA ASP A 577 -9.78 31.28 -2.83
C ASP A 577 -8.69 30.49 -2.08
N ALA A 578 -8.89 30.19 -0.79
CA ALA A 578 -7.94 29.41 -0.01
C ALA A 578 -8.09 27.89 -0.20
N ASN A 579 -9.21 27.39 -0.73
CA ASN A 579 -9.50 25.95 -0.80
C ASN A 579 -10.12 25.47 -2.13
N VAL A 580 -10.32 26.37 -3.09
CA VAL A 580 -10.99 26.08 -4.37
C VAL A 580 -10.32 24.93 -5.12
N GLY A 581 -9.00 24.83 -5.10
CA GLY A 581 -8.23 23.77 -5.75
C GLY A 581 -8.56 22.37 -5.24
N TRP A 582 -8.84 22.19 -3.94
CA TRP A 582 -9.27 20.88 -3.44
C TRP A 582 -10.69 20.52 -3.86
N TRP A 583 -11.61 21.49 -3.81
CA TRP A 583 -13.00 21.29 -4.20
C TRP A 583 -13.12 20.92 -5.68
N GLU A 584 -12.38 21.60 -6.55
CA GLU A 584 -12.34 21.27 -7.97
C GLU A 584 -11.81 19.87 -8.25
N ARG A 585 -10.78 19.42 -7.53
CA ARG A 585 -10.25 18.06 -7.69
C ARG A 585 -11.18 17.01 -7.17
N LEU A 586 -11.77 17.22 -6.00
CA LEU A 586 -12.78 16.32 -5.45
C LEU A 586 -13.92 16.18 -6.46
N TYR A 587 -14.36 17.30 -7.01
CA TYR A 587 -15.38 17.33 -8.06
C TYR A 587 -14.94 16.58 -9.31
N ALA A 588 -13.74 16.83 -9.84
CA ALA A 588 -13.20 16.14 -11.02
C ALA A 588 -13.04 14.62 -10.79
N ILE A 589 -12.55 14.21 -9.62
CA ILE A 589 -12.41 12.79 -9.24
C ILE A 589 -13.78 12.13 -9.25
N VAL A 590 -14.78 12.72 -8.60
CA VAL A 590 -16.14 12.17 -8.59
C VAL A 590 -16.74 12.17 -10.00
N LEU A 591 -16.51 13.22 -10.79
CA LEU A 591 -17.06 13.39 -12.14
C LEU A 591 -16.51 12.36 -13.14
N VAL A 592 -15.26 11.95 -12.98
CA VAL A 592 -14.54 11.11 -13.96
C VAL A 592 -14.40 9.66 -13.49
N CYS A 593 -14.09 9.39 -12.21
CA CYS A 593 -13.71 8.04 -11.77
C CYS A 593 -14.85 7.02 -11.78
N TRP A 594 -16.09 7.48 -11.57
CA TRP A 594 -17.26 6.58 -11.59
C TRP A 594 -17.44 5.90 -12.95
N VAL A 595 -17.03 6.56 -14.04
CA VAL A 595 -17.08 6.02 -15.41
C VAL A 595 -16.28 4.72 -15.48
N GLY A 596 -15.08 4.69 -14.89
CA GLY A 596 -14.23 3.51 -14.91
C GLY A 596 -14.84 2.35 -14.10
N VAL A 597 -15.43 2.64 -12.94
CA VAL A 597 -16.11 1.64 -12.11
C VAL A 597 -17.31 1.05 -12.86
N ALA A 598 -18.17 1.91 -13.42
CA ALA A 598 -19.35 1.47 -14.17
C ALA A 598 -18.96 0.65 -15.41
N ALA A 599 -17.94 1.08 -16.15
CA ALA A 599 -17.44 0.39 -17.33
C ALA A 599 -16.89 -1.00 -16.96
N TRP A 600 -16.12 -1.10 -15.88
CA TRP A 600 -15.56 -2.37 -15.40
C TRP A 600 -16.65 -3.36 -14.96
N VAL A 601 -17.66 -2.90 -14.22
CA VAL A 601 -18.78 -3.77 -13.78
C VAL A 601 -19.58 -4.25 -14.99
N LEU A 602 -19.86 -3.39 -15.96
CA LEU A 602 -20.56 -3.77 -17.19
C LEU A 602 -19.72 -4.73 -18.04
N ASP A 603 -18.40 -4.54 -18.13
CA ASP A 603 -17.50 -5.46 -18.83
C ASP A 603 -17.55 -6.87 -18.22
N ARG A 604 -17.44 -6.96 -16.90
CA ARG A 604 -17.55 -8.22 -16.15
C ARG A 604 -18.91 -8.87 -16.37
N LYS A 605 -19.97 -8.07 -16.43
CA LYS A 605 -21.31 -8.59 -16.68
C LYS A 605 -21.45 -9.13 -18.11
N LEU A 606 -20.97 -8.41 -19.11
CA LEU A 606 -20.95 -8.91 -20.50
C LEU A 606 -20.13 -10.19 -20.63
N LEU A 607 -19.00 -10.29 -19.92
CA LEU A 607 -18.20 -11.50 -19.86
C LEU A 607 -19.00 -12.68 -19.27
N SER A 608 -19.66 -12.48 -18.12
CA SER A 608 -20.49 -13.55 -17.51
C SER A 608 -21.58 -14.05 -18.46
N VAL A 609 -22.30 -13.14 -19.12
CA VAL A 609 -23.34 -13.47 -20.09
C VAL A 609 -22.76 -14.18 -21.31
N ALA A 610 -21.55 -13.82 -21.74
CA ALA A 610 -20.87 -14.45 -22.86
C ALA A 610 -20.37 -15.87 -22.53
N THR A 611 -20.01 -16.15 -21.28
CA THR A 611 -19.54 -17.47 -20.83
C THR A 611 -20.68 -18.41 -20.41
N GLU A 612 -21.80 -17.88 -19.94
CA GLU A 612 -22.98 -18.66 -19.51
C GLU A 612 -23.86 -19.13 -20.70
N SER A 613 -23.62 -18.68 -21.93
CA SER A 613 -24.39 -19.08 -23.12
C SER A 613 -23.49 -19.54 -24.28
N PRO A 614 -23.02 -20.81 -24.27
CA PRO A 614 -22.14 -21.36 -25.31
C PRO A 614 -22.85 -21.64 -26.64
N HIS A 615 -24.18 -21.82 -26.65
CA HIS A 615 -24.95 -22.16 -27.86
C HIS A 615 -25.76 -20.97 -28.37
N GLY A 616 -25.75 -20.80 -29.69
CA GLY A 616 -26.17 -19.60 -30.41
C GLY A 616 -27.56 -19.10 -30.06
N ARG A 617 -27.63 -17.94 -29.40
CA ARG A 617 -28.82 -17.07 -29.41
C ARG A 617 -28.56 -15.91 -30.37
N PRO A 618 -29.33 -15.77 -31.47
CA PRO A 618 -29.15 -14.67 -32.43
C PRO A 618 -29.22 -13.32 -31.72
N ALA A 619 -28.45 -12.34 -32.20
CA ALA A 619 -28.28 -11.02 -31.57
C ALA A 619 -29.58 -10.19 -31.42
N ALA A 620 -30.71 -10.67 -31.96
CA ALA A 620 -32.01 -10.01 -31.96
C ALA A 620 -33.04 -10.62 -30.97
N ALA A 621 -32.72 -11.71 -30.25
CA ALA A 621 -33.66 -12.29 -29.30
C ALA A 621 -33.79 -11.40 -28.04
N PRO A 622 -35.01 -10.98 -27.63
CA PRO A 622 -35.21 -10.25 -26.38
C PRO A 622 -34.74 -11.09 -25.19
N PHE A 623 -34.14 -10.44 -24.19
CA PHE A 623 -33.80 -11.12 -22.94
C PHE A 623 -35.09 -11.55 -22.25
N ASP A 624 -35.21 -12.84 -21.96
CA ASP A 624 -36.24 -13.33 -21.04
C ASP A 624 -36.04 -12.59 -19.70
N VAL A 625 -36.95 -11.67 -19.42
CA VAL A 625 -37.12 -11.11 -18.10
C VAL A 625 -37.88 -12.18 -17.33
N PRO A 626 -37.29 -12.87 -16.33
CA PRO A 626 -38.12 -13.66 -15.43
C PRO A 626 -39.10 -12.68 -14.77
N ALA A 627 -40.39 -13.01 -14.85
CA ALA A 627 -41.50 -12.19 -14.35
C ALA A 627 -41.21 -11.60 -12.95
#